data_AF-A0A7V4MQS0-F1
#
_entry.id   AF-A0A7V4MQS0-F1
#
_cell.length_a   1.000
_cell.length_b   1.000
_cell.length_c   1.000
_cell.angle_alpha   90.00
_cell.angle_beta   90.00
_cell.angle_gamma   90.00
#
_symmetry.space_group_name_H-M   'P 1'
#
loop_
_entity.id
_entity.type
_entity.pdbx_description
1 polymer ?
#
loop_
_entity_poly.entity_id
_entity_poly.type
_entity_poly.pdbx_seq_one_letter_code
_entity_poly.pdbx_strand_id
1 'polypeptide(L)'
;MARQTLSVVIPVYNVADIIGRCLDALTWADEVGVVDMFSTDETEAICRGYANVRFFQNRDYIYANFNYGLDRATGDWILRLDSDEVVSPQLAQEIQEEVLSKPEAPYAAYWVPNRMYFFGKWIRHGIAYDDRFGKDRIGYSHRLSL
;
A
#
# COMPACT_ATOMS: atom_id res chain seq x y z
N MET A 1 20.55 -7.04 -14.73
CA MET A 1 20.00 -5.69 -14.50
C MET A 1 19.30 -5.72 -13.16
N ALA A 2 19.32 -4.62 -12.40
CA ALA A 2 18.71 -4.58 -11.06
C ALA A 2 17.17 -4.57 -11.16
N ARG A 3 16.48 -5.21 -10.21
CA ARG A 3 15.02 -5.11 -10.06
C ARG A 3 14.64 -3.71 -9.58
N GLN A 4 13.45 -3.22 -9.94
CA GLN A 4 12.90 -1.99 -9.36
C GLN A 4 12.42 -2.24 -7.93
N THR A 5 12.53 -1.21 -7.09
CA THR A 5 12.17 -1.25 -5.67
C THR A 5 10.81 -0.63 -5.39
N LEU A 6 10.14 -1.11 -4.34
CA LEU A 6 8.81 -0.64 -3.93
C LEU A 6 8.83 -0.07 -2.51
N SER A 7 8.37 1.17 -2.38
CA SER A 7 7.96 1.74 -1.10
C SER A 7 6.44 1.75 -0.97
N VAL A 8 5.93 1.29 0.16
CA VAL A 8 4.52 1.42 0.54
C VAL A 8 4.38 2.54 1.56
N VAL A 9 3.39 3.41 1.39
CA VAL A 9 3.17 4.55 2.32
C VAL A 9 1.79 4.43 2.96
N ILE A 10 1.77 4.39 4.30
CA ILE A 10 0.57 4.13 5.10
C ILE A 10 0.45 5.17 6.23
N PRO A 11 -0.47 6.14 6.13
CA PRO A 11 -0.82 7.00 7.26
C PRO A 11 -1.70 6.24 8.27
N VAL A 12 -1.43 6.40 9.57
CA VAL A 12 -2.11 5.62 10.63
C VAL A 12 -2.53 6.49 11.83
N TYR A 13 -3.61 6.09 12.50
CA TYR A 13 -4.04 6.65 13.79
C TYR A 13 -4.93 5.65 14.55
N ASN A 14 -4.44 5.13 15.69
CA ASN A 14 -5.14 4.19 16.56
C ASN A 14 -5.69 2.95 15.83
N VAL A 15 -4.79 2.19 15.22
CA VAL A 15 -5.12 1.03 14.36
C VAL A 15 -4.47 -0.26 14.84
N ALA A 16 -4.15 -0.37 16.14
CA ALA A 16 -3.46 -1.53 16.71
C ALA A 16 -4.17 -2.86 16.38
N ASP A 17 -5.50 -2.86 16.35
CA ASP A 17 -6.32 -4.05 16.10
C ASP A 17 -6.26 -4.58 14.65
N ILE A 18 -5.80 -3.75 13.70
CA ILE A 18 -5.87 -4.07 12.25
C ILE A 18 -4.52 -4.00 11.53
N ILE A 19 -3.61 -3.11 11.97
CA ILE A 19 -2.40 -2.79 11.24
C ILE A 19 -1.46 -3.99 11.05
N GLY A 20 -1.42 -4.92 12.01
CA GLY A 20 -0.59 -6.13 11.89
C GLY A 20 -0.92 -6.94 10.64
N ARG A 21 -2.21 -7.11 10.31
CA ARG A 21 -2.65 -7.85 9.12
C ARG A 21 -2.23 -7.18 7.82
N CYS A 22 -2.22 -5.84 7.81
CA CYS A 22 -1.75 -5.05 6.68
C CYS A 22 -0.23 -5.25 6.50
N LEU A 23 0.54 -5.07 7.57
CA LEU A 23 2.01 -5.17 7.53
C LEU A 23 2.52 -6.59 7.24
N ASP A 24 1.86 -7.63 7.75
CA ASP A 24 2.18 -9.02 7.43
C ASP A 24 2.14 -9.27 5.92
N ALA A 25 1.14 -8.70 5.23
CA ALA A 25 0.95 -8.81 3.79
C ALA A 25 1.94 -7.97 2.96
N LEU A 26 2.79 -7.17 3.61
CA LEU A 26 3.75 -6.26 2.97
C LEU A 26 5.21 -6.64 3.25
N THR A 27 5.47 -7.78 3.90
CA THR A 27 6.83 -8.25 4.20
C THR A 27 7.71 -8.49 2.96
N TRP A 28 7.12 -8.57 1.77
CA TRP A 28 7.81 -8.70 0.48
C TRP A 28 8.21 -7.37 -0.15
N ALA A 29 7.66 -6.24 0.32
CA ALA A 29 8.04 -4.90 -0.13
C ALA A 29 9.40 -4.49 0.42
N ASP A 30 10.15 -3.70 -0.35
CA ASP A 30 11.49 -3.23 0.05
C ASP A 30 11.42 -2.29 1.26
N GLU A 31 10.40 -1.44 1.31
CA GLU A 31 10.18 -0.48 2.39
C GLU A 31 8.69 -0.22 2.64
N VAL A 32 8.30 -0.07 3.91
CA VAL A 32 6.98 0.41 4.33
C VAL A 32 7.14 1.66 5.21
N GLY A 33 6.82 2.83 4.67
CA GLY A 33 6.77 4.09 5.40
C GLY A 33 5.45 4.25 6.13
N VAL A 34 5.47 4.08 7.46
CA VAL A 34 4.30 4.32 8.32
C VAL A 34 4.36 5.73 8.88
N VAL A 35 3.31 6.53 8.67
CA VAL A 35 3.23 7.90 9.20
C VAL A 35 2.11 7.97 10.24
N ASP A 36 2.51 7.92 11.51
CA ASP A 36 1.62 7.91 12.64
C ASP A 36 1.22 9.32 13.08
N MET A 37 -0.09 9.53 13.28
CA MET A 37 -0.67 10.78 13.77
C MET A 37 -0.66 10.85 15.30
N PHE A 38 0.40 10.33 15.93
CA PHE A 38 0.54 10.19 17.38
C PHE A 38 -0.56 9.32 17.99
N SER A 39 -0.61 8.05 17.55
CA SER A 39 -1.47 7.04 18.16
C SER A 39 -1.20 6.91 19.65
N THR A 40 -2.25 6.61 20.40
CA THR A 40 -2.22 6.40 21.87
C THR A 40 -2.41 4.94 22.27
N ASP A 41 -2.60 4.06 21.28
CA ASP A 41 -2.69 2.61 21.45
C ASP A 41 -1.35 1.92 21.10
N GLU A 42 -1.38 0.61 20.89
CA GLU A 42 -0.17 -0.18 20.58
C GLU A 42 0.31 -0.07 19.12
N THR A 43 -0.26 0.82 18.30
CA THR A 43 0.07 0.96 16.87
C THR A 43 1.57 1.12 16.64
N GLU A 44 2.23 2.01 17.40
CA GLU A 44 3.68 2.23 17.26
C GLU A 44 4.50 0.98 17.57
N ALA A 45 4.17 0.29 18.66
CA ALA A 45 4.88 -0.90 19.09
C ALA A 45 4.77 -2.02 18.05
N ILE A 46 3.58 -2.22 17.48
CA ILE A 46 3.33 -3.20 16.42
C ILE A 46 4.14 -2.85 15.17
N CYS A 47 4.05 -1.60 14.70
CA CYS A 47 4.74 -1.17 13.47
C CYS A 47 6.26 -1.34 13.58
N ARG A 48 6.86 -1.00 14.72
CA ARG A 48 8.30 -1.14 14.96
C ARG A 48 8.79 -2.59 15.03
N GLY A 49 7.88 -3.56 15.15
CA GLY A 49 8.21 -4.98 15.12
C GLY A 49 8.61 -5.50 13.74
N TYR A 50 8.35 -4.76 12.67
CA TYR A 50 8.59 -5.19 11.29
C TYR A 50 9.92 -4.64 10.75
N ALA A 51 10.75 -5.52 10.18
CA ALA A 51 12.10 -5.15 9.74
C ALA A 51 12.14 -4.18 8.56
N ASN A 52 11.12 -4.20 7.70
CA ASN A 52 11.01 -3.32 6.54
C ASN A 52 10.18 -2.05 6.81
N VAL A 53 9.73 -1.83 8.05
CA VAL A 53 8.95 -0.63 8.41
C VAL A 53 9.88 0.50 8.84
N ARG A 54 9.69 1.66 8.20
CA ARG A 54 10.23 2.95 8.66
C ARG A 54 9.08 3.74 9.29
N PHE A 55 9.15 3.88 10.61
CA PHE A 55 8.11 4.55 11.38
C PHE A 55 8.43 6.04 11.55
N PHE A 56 7.47 6.88 11.21
CA PHE A 56 7.52 8.32 11.36
C PHE A 56 6.31 8.82 12.14
N GLN A 57 6.44 10.01 12.73
CA GLN A 57 5.32 10.71 13.37
C GLN A 57 5.17 12.10 12.77
N ASN A 58 3.93 12.48 12.52
CA ASN A 58 3.57 13.82 12.07
C ASN A 58 2.14 14.16 12.49
N ARG A 59 1.93 15.35 13.05
CA ARG A 59 0.63 15.79 13.58
C ARG A 59 -0.07 16.66 12.55
N ASP A 60 -0.66 16.00 11.56
CA ASP A 60 -1.40 16.66 10.48
C ASP A 60 -2.58 15.78 10.01
N TYR A 61 -3.35 16.24 9.02
CA TYR A 61 -4.43 15.45 8.42
C TYR A 61 -3.92 14.37 7.46
N ILE A 62 -4.77 13.38 7.15
CA ILE A 62 -4.38 12.14 6.47
C ILE A 62 -3.62 12.33 5.14
N TYR A 63 -4.03 13.27 4.28
CA TYR A 63 -3.33 13.48 3.00
C TYR A 63 -1.98 14.18 3.17
N ALA A 64 -1.85 15.09 4.15
CA ALA A 64 -0.56 15.67 4.47
C ALA A 64 0.41 14.61 5.00
N ASN A 65 -0.08 13.65 5.79
CA ASN A 65 0.72 12.51 6.25
C ASN A 65 1.10 11.55 5.13
N PHE A 66 0.21 11.31 4.16
CA PHE A 66 0.58 10.55 2.96
C PHE A 66 1.72 11.24 2.20
N ASN A 67 1.61 12.55 1.96
CA ASN A 67 2.68 13.32 1.30
C ASN A 67 3.98 13.32 2.13
N TYR A 68 3.87 13.45 3.45
CA TYR A 68 5.02 13.39 4.35
C TYR A 68 5.78 12.05 4.24
N GLY A 69 5.05 10.94 4.11
CA GLY A 69 5.62 9.62 3.85
C GLY A 69 6.18 9.49 2.44
N LEU A 70 5.47 10.01 1.44
CA LEU A 70 5.89 10.04 0.04
C LEU A 70 7.24 10.74 -0.13
N ASP A 71 7.46 11.89 0.51
CA ASP A 71 8.72 12.65 0.47
C ASP A 71 9.91 11.89 1.08
N ARG A 72 9.65 10.83 1.86
CA ARG A 72 10.68 10.01 2.55
C ARG A 72 10.88 8.63 1.94
N ALA A 73 9.98 8.23 1.06
CA ALA A 73 10.04 6.97 0.35
C ALA A 73 11.23 6.98 -0.61
N THR A 74 11.95 5.86 -0.68
CA THR A 74 13.16 5.73 -1.51
C THR A 74 13.01 4.74 -2.65
N GLY A 75 11.86 4.05 -2.74
CA GLY A 75 11.57 3.09 -3.80
C GLY A 75 11.36 3.76 -5.16
N ASP A 76 11.67 3.03 -6.22
CA ASP A 76 11.38 3.45 -7.60
C ASP A 76 9.85 3.57 -7.84
N TRP A 77 9.08 2.74 -7.14
CA TRP A 77 7.63 2.73 -7.15
C TRP A 77 7.05 3.05 -5.77
N ILE A 78 5.86 3.67 -5.80
CA ILE A 78 5.06 3.95 -4.62
C ILE A 78 3.74 3.19 -4.72
N LEU A 79 3.42 2.42 -3.67
CA LEU A 79 2.07 1.93 -3.42
C LEU A 79 1.46 2.72 -2.26
N ARG A 80 0.38 3.45 -2.56
CA ARG A 80 -0.49 4.01 -1.53
C ARG A 80 -1.40 2.91 -1.00
N LEU A 81 -1.47 2.76 0.32
CA LEU A 81 -2.33 1.78 0.97
C LEU A 81 -2.89 2.35 2.27
N ASP A 82 -4.15 2.05 2.57
CA ASP A 82 -4.75 2.39 3.86
C ASP A 82 -4.52 1.26 4.88
N SER A 83 -4.53 1.58 6.18
CA SER A 83 -4.17 0.64 7.25
C SER A 83 -5.12 -0.54 7.44
N ASP A 84 -6.33 -0.46 6.90
CA ASP A 84 -7.37 -1.51 6.94
C ASP A 84 -7.38 -2.37 5.66
N GLU A 85 -6.52 -2.08 4.70
CA GLU A 85 -6.37 -2.83 3.45
C GLU A 85 -5.29 -3.92 3.58
N VAL A 86 -5.49 -5.01 2.84
CA VAL A 86 -4.57 -6.15 2.82
C VAL A 86 -4.28 -6.54 1.37
N VAL A 87 -3.01 -6.48 0.98
CA VAL A 87 -2.56 -6.95 -0.34
C VAL A 87 -2.68 -8.47 -0.39
N SER A 88 -3.42 -9.00 -1.38
CA SER A 88 -3.53 -10.45 -1.54
C SER A 88 -2.21 -11.04 -2.03
N PRO A 89 -1.90 -12.33 -1.72
CA PRO A 89 -0.72 -12.99 -2.25
C PRO A 89 -0.66 -12.97 -3.79
N GLN A 90 -1.80 -13.07 -4.46
CA GLN A 90 -1.90 -13.01 -5.92
C GLN A 90 -1.51 -11.63 -6.46
N LEU A 91 -2.01 -10.56 -5.84
CA LEU A 91 -1.66 -9.19 -6.23
C LEU A 91 -0.18 -8.89 -5.92
N ALA A 92 0.34 -9.35 -4.79
CA ALA A 92 1.74 -9.22 -4.44
C ALA A 92 2.66 -9.89 -5.49
N GLN A 93 2.28 -11.08 -5.95
CA GLN A 93 2.99 -11.78 -7.01
C GLN A 93 2.91 -11.01 -8.33
N GLU A 94 1.72 -10.54 -8.72
CA GLU A 94 1.54 -9.78 -9.95
C GLU A 94 2.36 -8.48 -9.95
N ILE A 95 2.38 -7.72 -8.85
CA ILE A 95 3.21 -6.51 -8.73
C ILE A 95 4.69 -6.85 -8.89
N GLN A 96 5.17 -7.90 -8.24
CA GLN A 96 6.56 -8.32 -8.35
C GLN A 96 6.94 -8.73 -9.77
N GLU A 97 6.07 -9.46 -10.47
CA GLU A 97 6.33 -9.97 -11.81
C GLU A 97 6.17 -8.89 -12.90
N GLU A 98 5.13 -8.07 -12.83
CA GLU A 98 4.78 -7.13 -13.90
C GLU A 98 5.38 -5.73 -13.73
N VAL A 99 5.73 -5.35 -12.50
CA VAL A 99 6.30 -4.04 -12.18
C VAL A 99 7.77 -4.20 -11.79
N LEU A 100 8.05 -4.92 -10.70
CA LEU A 100 9.36 -4.88 -10.06
C LEU A 100 10.44 -5.69 -10.78
N SER A 101 10.06 -6.76 -11.49
CA SER A 101 11.02 -7.59 -12.25
C SER A 101 11.53 -6.91 -13.52
N LYS A 102 10.85 -5.85 -13.99
CA LYS A 102 11.19 -5.17 -15.24
C LYS A 102 12.30 -4.14 -14.96
N PRO A 103 13.43 -4.17 -15.69
CA PRO A 103 14.51 -3.20 -15.51
C PRO A 103 14.14 -1.79 -15.98
N GLU A 104 13.21 -1.68 -16.92
CA GLU A 104 12.60 -0.43 -17.35
C GLU A 104 11.09 -0.53 -17.20
N ALA A 105 10.49 0.51 -16.62
CA ALA A 105 9.05 0.63 -16.45
C ALA A 105 8.36 0.95 -17.79
N PRO A 106 7.54 0.04 -18.35
CA PRO A 106 6.81 0.33 -19.59
C PRO A 106 5.68 1.36 -19.40
N TYR A 107 5.26 1.59 -18.15
CA TYR A 107 4.17 2.49 -17.79
C TYR A 107 4.60 3.42 -16.66
N ALA A 108 3.96 4.59 -16.57
CA ALA A 108 4.23 5.55 -15.51
C ALA A 108 3.41 5.28 -14.24
N ALA A 109 2.29 4.55 -14.37
CA ALA A 109 1.43 4.18 -13.25
C ALA A 109 0.65 2.90 -13.55
N TYR A 110 0.33 2.19 -12.47
CA TYR A 110 -0.56 1.05 -12.47
C TYR A 110 -1.77 1.33 -11.59
N TRP A 111 -2.90 0.72 -11.94
CA TRP A 111 -4.12 0.77 -11.16
C TRP A 111 -4.31 -0.59 -10.47
N VAL A 112 -4.69 -0.58 -9.19
CA VAL A 112 -4.84 -1.80 -8.40
C VAL A 112 -6.32 -2.01 -8.05
N PRO A 113 -6.89 -3.20 -8.32
CA PRO A 113 -8.27 -3.51 -7.93
C PRO A 113 -8.43 -3.58 -6.43
N ASN A 114 -9.42 -2.84 -5.91
CA ASN A 114 -9.86 -2.93 -4.53
C ASN A 114 -11.10 -3.83 -4.41
N ARG A 115 -11.09 -4.74 -3.43
CA ARG A 115 -12.24 -5.54 -3.04
C ARG A 115 -12.76 -5.04 -1.70
N MET A 116 -13.92 -4.39 -1.71
CA MET A 116 -14.57 -3.97 -0.47
C MET A 116 -15.31 -5.12 0.21
N TYR A 117 -15.01 -5.39 1.47
CA TYR A 117 -15.68 -6.39 2.29
C TYR A 117 -16.63 -5.73 3.30
N PHE A 118 -17.84 -6.26 3.41
CA PHE A 118 -18.84 -5.84 4.39
C PHE A 118 -19.42 -7.07 5.09
N PHE A 119 -19.35 -7.11 6.42
CA PHE A 119 -19.68 -8.29 7.24
C PHE A 119 -19.05 -9.59 6.72
N GLY A 120 -17.77 -9.53 6.36
CA GLY A 120 -17.01 -10.68 5.85
C GLY A 120 -17.39 -11.13 4.43
N LYS A 121 -18.27 -10.40 3.75
CA LYS A 121 -18.68 -10.69 2.38
C LYS A 121 -18.17 -9.62 1.43
N TRP A 122 -17.54 -10.04 0.34
CA TRP A 122 -17.16 -9.14 -0.73
C TRP A 122 -18.40 -8.58 -1.43
N ILE A 123 -18.47 -7.26 -1.54
CA ILE A 123 -19.52 -6.56 -2.26
C ILE A 123 -19.23 -6.64 -3.76
N ARG A 124 -20.13 -7.29 -4.51
CA ARG A 124 -19.99 -7.56 -5.95
C ARG A 124 -20.80 -6.62 -6.86
N HIS A 125 -21.48 -5.63 -6.27
CA HIS A 125 -22.33 -4.69 -6.99
C HIS A 125 -22.33 -3.33 -6.30
N GLY A 126 -22.50 -2.26 -7.07
CA GLY A 126 -22.55 -0.88 -6.57
C GLY A 126 -21.22 -0.14 -6.73
N ILE A 127 -21.15 1.07 -6.17
CA ILE A 127 -20.02 2.01 -6.36
C ILE A 127 -18.68 1.43 -5.88
N ALA A 128 -18.74 0.51 -4.91
CA ALA A 128 -17.57 -0.17 -4.36
C ALA A 128 -17.15 -1.45 -5.13
N TYR A 129 -17.87 -1.80 -6.19
CA TYR A 129 -17.49 -2.90 -7.07
C TYR A 129 -16.76 -2.36 -8.28
N ASP A 130 -15.47 -2.66 -8.36
CA ASP A 130 -14.72 -2.39 -9.57
C ASP A 130 -14.78 -3.58 -10.52
N ASP A 131 -15.54 -3.42 -11.60
CA ASP A 131 -15.70 -4.41 -12.67
C ASP A 131 -14.70 -4.24 -13.81
N ARG A 132 -13.89 -3.17 -13.79
CA ARG A 132 -13.00 -2.80 -14.89
C ARG A 132 -11.80 -3.75 -15.01
N PHE A 133 -11.53 -4.52 -13.96
CA PHE A 133 -10.38 -5.41 -13.88
C PHE A 133 -10.85 -6.78 -13.42
N GLY A 134 -10.76 -7.78 -14.31
CA GLY A 134 -11.09 -9.15 -13.99
C GLY A 134 -10.27 -9.60 -12.77
N LYS A 135 -10.96 -9.92 -11.67
CA LYS A 135 -10.46 -10.51 -10.41
C LYS A 135 -8.92 -10.49 -10.25
N ASP A 136 -8.42 -9.43 -9.63
CA ASP A 136 -7.02 -9.29 -9.19
C ASP A 136 -6.01 -9.10 -10.33
N ARG A 137 -6.32 -8.24 -11.30
CA ARG A 137 -5.35 -7.80 -12.30
C ARG A 137 -5.08 -6.31 -12.21
N ILE A 138 -3.80 -5.94 -12.17
CA ILE A 138 -3.41 -4.54 -12.26
C ILE A 138 -3.76 -3.96 -13.63
N GLY A 139 -4.35 -2.77 -13.63
CA GLY A 139 -4.44 -1.90 -14.79
C GLY A 139 -3.17 -1.09 -15.00
N TYR A 140 -3.03 -0.43 -16.13
CA TYR A 140 -1.90 0.46 -16.39
C TYR A 140 -2.33 1.72 -17.13
N SER A 141 -1.59 2.80 -16.91
CA SER A 141 -1.73 4.06 -17.66
C SER A 141 -0.38 4.52 -18.21
N HIS A 142 -0.39 4.93 -19.48
CA HIS A 142 0.75 5.58 -20.13
C HIS A 142 0.93 7.05 -19.71
N ARG A 143 -0.05 7.64 -19.01
CA ARG A 143 0.01 9.03 -18.52
C ARG A 143 -0.39 9.08 -17.05
N LEU A 144 0.37 9.83 -16.26
CA LEU A 144 -0.11 10.29 -14.96
C LEU A 144 -1.23 11.30 -15.21
N SER A 145 -2.49 10.87 -15.06
CA SER A 145 -3.61 11.79 -15.01
C SER A 145 -3.58 12.47 -13.64
N LEU A 146 -3.11 13.72 -13.61
CA LEU A 146 -3.25 14.64 -12.48
C LEU A 146 -4.71 15.05 -12.30
#